data_AF-A0A432K578-F1
#
_entry.id   AF-A0A432K578-F1
#
_cell.length_a   1.000
_cell.length_b   1.000
_cell.length_c   1.000
_cell.angle_alpha   90.00
_cell.angle_beta   90.00
_cell.angle_gamma   90.00
#
_symmetry.space_group_name_H-M   'P 1'
#
loop_
_entity.id
_entity.type
_entity.pdbx_description
1 polymer ?
#
loop_
_entity_poly.entity_id
_entity_poly.type
_entity_poly.pdbx_seq_one_letter_code
_entity_poly.pdbx_strand_id
1 'polypeptide(L)'
;MIAEGWKEELPESHRIALEIAYSDFLDAYFKISPTDAGKIEQIADWLPKKHVSRYTSLFCHRFIICMTSVAERLVQPQRTAPVPRSTAEAFALHILIQQATTILKDVRSIDADFGTFTALAFRDTEFLDLYDAAPDEPGINLDKRVPLPNNLEFNDWFKPFDRLHPVNPFVYEDWTTEQNGINFYR
;
A
#
# COMPACT_ATOMS: atom_id res chain seq x y z
N MET A 1 -17.16 9.16 4.62
CA MET A 1 -16.29 8.88 5.78
C MET A 1 -15.54 7.60 5.49
N ILE A 2 -14.21 7.62 5.61
CA ILE A 2 -13.41 6.40 5.46
C ILE A 2 -13.79 5.41 6.57
N ALA A 3 -13.83 4.12 6.22
CA ALA A 3 -14.01 3.00 7.14
C ALA A 3 -15.37 2.91 7.85
N GLU A 4 -16.45 3.49 7.32
CA GLU A 4 -17.79 3.38 7.93
C GLU A 4 -18.30 1.93 8.01
N GLY A 5 -17.96 1.10 7.01
CA GLY A 5 -18.23 -0.35 7.04
C GLY A 5 -17.45 -1.12 8.12
N TRP A 6 -16.56 -0.43 8.86
CA TRP A 6 -15.70 -0.96 9.92
C TRP A 6 -15.99 -0.30 11.28
N LYS A 7 -17.17 0.33 11.44
CA LYS A 7 -17.54 1.07 12.66
C LYS A 7 -17.60 0.21 13.93
N GLU A 8 -17.75 -1.11 13.78
CA GLU A 8 -17.78 -2.04 14.90
C GLU A 8 -16.36 -2.34 15.42
N GLU A 9 -15.36 -2.26 14.54
CA GLU A 9 -13.97 -2.56 14.83
C GLU A 9 -13.10 -1.30 15.01
N LEU A 10 -13.54 -0.15 14.51
CA LEU A 10 -12.85 1.13 14.60
C LEU A 10 -13.72 2.20 15.25
N PRO A 11 -13.29 2.82 16.36
CA PRO A 11 -13.92 4.01 16.91
C PRO A 11 -13.93 5.18 15.90
N GLU A 12 -14.86 6.13 16.08
CA GLU A 12 -14.96 7.30 15.19
C GLU A 12 -13.65 8.09 15.09
N SER A 13 -12.92 8.23 16.20
CA SER A 13 -11.60 8.88 16.22
C SER A 13 -10.60 8.22 15.28
N HIS A 14 -10.62 6.88 15.19
CA HIS A 14 -9.70 6.11 14.34
C HIS A 14 -10.08 6.23 12.86
N ARG A 15 -11.38 6.23 12.56
CA ARG A 15 -11.89 6.45 11.20
C ARG A 15 -11.53 7.84 10.69
N ILE A 16 -11.72 8.86 11.51
CA ILE A 16 -11.31 10.24 11.19
C ILE A 16 -9.79 10.32 10.99
N ALA A 17 -9.00 9.67 11.84
CA ALA A 17 -7.54 9.67 11.70
C ALA A 17 -7.07 9.00 10.41
N LEU A 18 -7.72 7.91 9.95
CA LEU A 18 -7.45 7.29 8.66
C LEU A 18 -7.80 8.22 7.48
N GLU A 19 -8.90 8.97 7.58
CA GLU A 19 -9.30 9.96 6.58
C GLU A 19 -8.31 11.11 6.47
N ILE A 20 -7.83 11.62 7.62
CA ILE A 20 -6.78 12.65 7.66
C ILE A 20 -5.47 12.08 7.10
N ALA A 21 -5.04 10.88 7.51
CA ALA A 21 -3.82 10.24 7.01
C ALA A 21 -3.82 10.09 5.49
N TYR A 22 -4.94 9.63 4.91
CA TYR A 22 -5.09 9.55 3.46
C TYR A 22 -5.03 10.93 2.78
N SER A 23 -5.67 11.93 3.37
CA SER A 23 -5.66 13.30 2.84
C SER A 23 -4.27 13.91 2.89
N ASP A 24 -3.54 13.73 4.00
CA ASP A 24 -2.15 14.18 4.17
C ASP A 24 -1.21 13.48 3.19
N PHE A 25 -1.41 12.18 2.93
CA PHE A 25 -0.68 11.45 1.91
C PHE A 25 -0.89 12.04 0.50
N LEU A 26 -2.16 12.28 0.12
CA LEU A 26 -2.47 12.88 -1.18
C LEU A 26 -1.91 14.30 -1.29
N ASP A 27 -2.04 15.10 -0.23
CA ASP A 27 -1.49 16.45 -0.18
C ASP A 27 0.03 16.45 -0.33
N ALA A 28 0.73 15.55 0.36
CA ALA A 28 2.17 15.37 0.22
C ALA A 28 2.55 15.00 -1.21
N TYR A 29 1.75 14.17 -1.88
CA TYR A 29 1.99 13.76 -3.26
C TYR A 29 1.63 14.83 -4.30
N PHE A 30 0.56 15.61 -4.10
CA PHE A 30 0.06 16.61 -5.07
C PHE A 30 0.61 18.02 -4.86
N LYS A 31 1.10 18.39 -3.67
CA LYS A 31 1.83 19.66 -3.45
C LYS A 31 3.19 19.71 -4.15
N ILE A 32 3.51 18.64 -4.87
CA ILE A 32 4.69 18.49 -5.69
C ILE A 32 4.45 19.25 -7.01
N SER A 33 5.35 20.17 -7.36
CA SER A 33 5.40 20.79 -8.70
C SER A 33 5.34 19.67 -9.77
N PRO A 34 4.71 19.88 -10.95
CA PRO A 34 4.74 18.89 -12.03
C PRO A 34 6.16 18.40 -12.41
N THR A 35 7.19 19.19 -12.10
CA THR A 35 8.61 18.84 -12.29
C THR A 35 9.23 17.97 -11.18
N ASP A 36 8.61 17.91 -10.00
CA ASP A 36 9.07 17.09 -8.86
C ASP A 36 8.21 15.83 -8.67
N ALA A 37 7.09 15.71 -9.43
CA ALA A 37 6.17 14.58 -9.36
C ALA A 37 6.94 13.29 -9.70
N GLY A 38 7.16 12.45 -8.68
CA GLY A 38 7.97 11.23 -8.82
C GLY A 38 9.33 11.24 -8.11
N LYS A 39 9.61 12.20 -7.20
CA LYS A 39 10.73 12.07 -6.26
C LYS A 39 10.53 10.85 -5.35
N ILE A 40 11.21 9.77 -5.72
CA ILE A 40 11.28 8.46 -5.04
C ILE A 40 11.49 8.60 -3.53
N GLU A 41 12.29 9.60 -3.13
CA GLU A 41 12.73 9.86 -1.76
C GLU A 41 11.56 9.97 -0.76
N GLN A 42 10.42 10.54 -1.15
CA GLN A 42 9.31 10.80 -0.21
C GLN A 42 8.46 9.56 0.09
N ILE A 43 8.27 8.68 -0.90
CA ILE A 43 7.54 7.42 -0.72
C ILE A 43 8.47 6.33 -0.18
N ALA A 44 9.76 6.37 -0.55
CA ALA A 44 10.77 5.40 -0.11
C ALA A 44 11.00 5.42 1.41
N ASP A 45 10.66 6.51 2.10
CA ASP A 45 10.74 6.60 3.56
C ASP A 45 9.65 5.83 4.30
N TRP A 46 8.52 5.58 3.65
CA TRP A 46 7.41 4.83 4.24
C TRP A 46 7.38 3.35 3.82
N LEU A 47 8.30 2.95 2.93
CA LEU A 47 8.37 1.60 2.38
C LEU A 47 9.55 0.79 2.96
N PRO A 48 9.50 -0.55 2.85
CA PRO A 48 10.59 -1.43 3.25
C PRO A 48 11.96 -1.01 2.73
N LYS A 49 12.95 -0.89 3.63
CA LYS A 49 14.29 -0.43 3.23
C LYS A 49 15.08 -1.47 2.43
N LYS A 50 14.62 -2.72 2.44
CA LYS A 50 15.20 -3.84 1.69
C LYS A 50 15.48 -3.53 0.21
N HIS A 51 14.51 -2.93 -0.48
CA HIS A 51 14.53 -2.75 -1.94
C HIS A 51 14.53 -1.28 -2.38
N VAL A 52 15.11 -0.37 -1.60
CA VAL A 52 15.11 1.08 -1.87
C VAL A 52 15.64 1.41 -3.28
N SER A 53 16.67 0.70 -3.73
CA SER A 53 17.26 0.88 -5.07
C SER A 53 16.31 0.56 -6.23
N ARG A 54 15.20 -0.15 -5.96
CA ARG A 54 14.22 -0.58 -6.97
C ARG A 54 12.98 0.33 -7.04
N TYR A 55 12.85 1.29 -6.14
CA TYR A 55 11.76 2.27 -6.18
C TYR A 55 12.02 3.26 -7.30
N THR A 56 11.39 3.02 -8.45
CA THR A 56 11.44 3.92 -9.62
C THR A 56 10.25 4.86 -9.64
N SER A 57 10.28 5.90 -10.49
CA SER A 57 9.11 6.77 -10.71
C SER A 57 7.86 5.97 -11.13
N LEU A 58 8.01 4.94 -11.97
CA LEU A 58 6.90 4.06 -12.35
C LEU A 58 6.36 3.25 -11.16
N PHE A 59 7.24 2.75 -10.29
CA PHE A 59 6.82 2.10 -9.04
C PHE A 59 5.99 3.06 -8.19
N CYS A 60 6.46 4.29 -8.00
CA CYS A 60 5.74 5.30 -7.21
C CYS A 60 4.35 5.57 -7.78
N HIS A 61 4.23 5.77 -9.10
CA HIS A 61 2.93 5.94 -9.76
C HIS A 61 1.97 4.78 -9.47
N ARG A 62 2.42 3.53 -9.64
CA ARG A 62 1.59 2.35 -9.34
C ARG A 62 1.23 2.28 -7.86
N PHE A 63 2.14 2.65 -6.97
CA PHE A 63 1.92 2.64 -5.54
C PHE A 63 0.83 3.62 -5.08
N ILE A 64 0.74 4.79 -5.71
CA ILE A 64 -0.33 5.76 -5.40
C ILE A 64 -1.70 5.23 -5.83
N ILE A 65 -1.75 4.54 -6.97
CA ILE A 65 -2.98 3.87 -7.40
C ILE A 65 -3.37 2.79 -6.37
N CYS A 66 -2.40 2.07 -5.79
CA CYS A 66 -2.65 1.14 -4.69
C CYS A 66 -3.24 1.84 -3.46
N MET A 67 -2.66 2.99 -3.05
CA MET A 67 -3.18 3.81 -1.94
C MET A 67 -4.64 4.24 -2.18
N THR A 68 -4.94 4.77 -3.36
CA THR A 68 -6.30 5.16 -3.74
C THR A 68 -7.25 3.96 -3.75
N SER A 69 -6.81 2.82 -4.27
CA SER A 69 -7.63 1.59 -4.35
C SER A 69 -7.97 1.03 -2.97
N VAL A 70 -7.04 1.13 -2.02
CA VAL A 70 -7.27 0.78 -0.60
C VAL A 70 -8.27 1.74 0.03
N ALA A 71 -8.08 3.06 -0.13
CA ALA A 71 -9.00 4.06 0.40
C ALA A 71 -10.42 3.89 -0.15
N GLU A 72 -10.55 3.61 -1.45
CA GLU A 72 -11.84 3.31 -2.11
C GLU A 72 -12.53 2.09 -1.49
N ARG A 73 -11.78 1.04 -1.16
CA ARG A 73 -12.33 -0.14 -0.48
C ARG A 73 -12.76 0.14 0.95
N LEU A 74 -12.02 0.99 1.66
CA LEU A 74 -12.37 1.36 3.03
C LEU A 74 -13.66 2.17 3.12
N VAL A 75 -14.03 2.92 2.08
CA VAL A 75 -15.28 3.72 2.05
C VAL A 75 -16.50 2.92 1.59
N GLN A 76 -16.35 1.66 1.17
CA GLN A 76 -17.49 0.87 0.69
C GLN A 76 -18.53 0.67 1.79
N PRO A 77 -19.84 0.76 1.48
CA PRO A 77 -20.90 0.57 2.47
C PRO A 77 -20.88 -0.84 3.09
N GLN A 78 -20.54 -1.85 2.29
CA GLN A 78 -20.31 -3.21 2.77
C GLN A 78 -18.83 -3.44 3.01
N ARG A 79 -18.52 -4.06 4.14
CA ARG A 79 -17.16 -4.46 4.49
C ARG A 79 -16.58 -5.37 3.42
N THR A 80 -15.49 -4.91 2.79
CA THR A 80 -14.72 -5.71 1.83
C THR A 80 -13.47 -6.23 2.52
N ALA A 81 -13.42 -7.54 2.78
CA ALA A 81 -12.27 -8.21 3.39
C ALA A 81 -11.76 -9.35 2.47
N PRO A 82 -10.44 -9.54 2.32
CA PRO A 82 -9.39 -8.61 2.76
C PRO A 82 -9.49 -7.27 2.04
N VAL A 83 -9.09 -6.20 2.73
CA VAL A 83 -8.99 -4.88 2.11
C VAL A 83 -7.88 -4.94 1.06
N PRO A 84 -6.59 -5.17 1.35
CA PRO A 84 -5.56 -5.32 0.32
C PRO A 84 -5.81 -6.51 -0.61
N ARG A 85 -5.58 -6.30 -1.90
CA ARG A 85 -5.60 -7.32 -2.96
C ARG A 85 -4.20 -7.67 -3.45
N SER A 86 -3.16 -6.94 -3.04
CA SER A 86 -1.75 -7.22 -3.32
C SER A 86 -0.85 -6.76 -2.18
N THR A 87 0.43 -7.14 -2.21
CA THR A 87 1.42 -6.75 -1.18
C THR A 87 1.65 -5.24 -1.17
N ALA A 88 1.64 -4.60 -2.35
CA ALA A 88 1.72 -3.15 -2.47
C ALA A 88 0.54 -2.45 -1.79
N GLU A 89 -0.66 -3.01 -1.91
CA GLU A 89 -1.83 -2.49 -1.20
C GLU A 89 -1.79 -2.80 0.31
N ALA A 90 -1.09 -3.87 0.73
CA ALA A 90 -0.88 -4.14 2.15
C ALA A 90 0.04 -3.09 2.77
N PHE A 91 1.14 -2.72 2.08
CA PHE A 91 1.96 -1.58 2.49
C PHE A 91 1.15 -0.29 2.54
N ALA A 92 0.31 -0.04 1.54
CA ALA A 92 -0.54 1.14 1.51
C ALA A 92 -1.43 1.26 2.76
N LEU A 93 -2.15 0.19 3.11
CA LEU A 93 -2.97 0.17 4.32
C LEU A 93 -2.14 0.31 5.60
N HIS A 94 -0.97 -0.35 5.65
CA HIS A 94 -0.07 -0.25 6.80
C HIS A 94 0.43 1.18 7.02
N ILE A 95 0.83 1.88 5.97
CA ILE A 95 1.28 3.28 6.02
C ILE A 95 0.15 4.18 6.55
N LEU A 96 -1.08 4.00 6.05
CA LEU A 96 -2.24 4.76 6.54
C LEU A 96 -2.49 4.54 8.04
N ILE A 97 -2.38 3.30 8.51
CA ILE A 97 -2.55 2.98 9.94
C ILE A 97 -1.44 3.61 10.77
N GLN A 98 -0.17 3.55 10.32
CA GLN A 98 0.95 4.18 11.02
C GLN A 98 0.77 5.70 11.13
N GLN A 99 0.40 6.36 10.02
CA GLN A 99 0.12 7.80 10.01
C GLN A 99 -1.07 8.16 10.91
N ALA A 100 -2.17 7.40 10.84
CA ALA A 100 -3.33 7.61 11.71
C ALA A 100 -2.98 7.43 13.20
N THR A 101 -2.13 6.45 13.52
CA THR A 101 -1.64 6.22 14.88
C THR A 101 -0.83 7.40 15.39
N THR A 102 0.08 7.94 14.56
CA THR A 102 0.85 9.15 14.89
C THR A 102 -0.06 10.36 15.10
N ILE A 103 -1.07 10.57 14.23
CA ILE A 103 -2.04 11.66 14.38
C ILE A 103 -2.81 11.54 15.70
N LEU A 104 -3.30 10.35 16.05
CA LEU A 104 -4.05 10.12 17.29
C LEU A 104 -3.18 10.36 18.53
N LYS A 105 -1.93 9.91 18.49
CA LYS A 105 -0.98 10.10 19.58
C LYS A 105 -0.60 11.57 19.75
N ASP A 106 -0.19 12.22 18.67
CA ASP A 106 0.42 13.56 18.74
C ASP A 106 -0.64 14.66 18.89
N VAL A 107 -1.80 14.52 18.25
CA VAL A 107 -2.85 15.55 18.25
C VAL A 107 -3.88 15.32 19.35
N ARG A 108 -4.21 14.06 19.66
CA ARG A 108 -5.29 13.72 20.60
C ARG A 108 -4.79 13.06 21.89
N SER A 109 -3.49 12.72 21.99
CA SER A 109 -2.94 11.95 23.12
C SER A 109 -3.68 10.63 23.35
N ILE A 110 -4.16 10.01 22.26
CA ILE A 110 -4.84 8.71 22.29
C ILE A 110 -3.81 7.65 21.88
N ASP A 111 -3.67 6.61 22.70
CA ASP A 111 -2.96 5.40 22.30
C ASP A 111 -3.89 4.55 21.42
N ALA A 112 -3.57 4.46 20.13
CA ALA A 112 -4.47 3.92 19.13
C ALA A 112 -4.38 2.40 19.08
N ASP A 113 -5.53 1.72 19.06
CA ASP A 113 -5.62 0.28 18.89
C ASP A 113 -6.34 -0.06 17.58
N PHE A 114 -5.58 -0.53 16.61
CA PHE A 114 -6.07 -1.02 15.32
C PHE A 114 -6.09 -2.55 15.24
N GLY A 115 -5.84 -3.28 16.33
CA GLY A 115 -5.61 -4.73 16.33
C GLY A 115 -6.74 -5.53 15.68
N THR A 116 -7.97 -5.36 16.16
CA THR A 116 -9.16 -6.05 15.60
C THR A 116 -9.38 -5.72 14.13
N PHE A 117 -9.21 -4.46 13.74
CA PHE A 117 -9.32 -4.02 12.37
C PHE A 117 -8.26 -4.68 11.48
N THR A 118 -6.99 -4.64 11.89
CA THR A 118 -5.89 -5.21 11.10
C THR A 118 -6.03 -6.72 10.91
N ALA A 119 -6.46 -7.45 11.94
CA ALA A 119 -6.69 -8.89 11.88
C ALA A 119 -7.76 -9.30 10.84
N LEU A 120 -8.69 -8.40 10.53
CA LEU A 120 -9.78 -8.63 9.56
C LEU A 120 -9.50 -8.00 8.20
N ALA A 121 -8.82 -6.85 8.18
CA ALA A 121 -8.55 -6.09 6.97
C ALA A 121 -7.40 -6.71 6.15
N PHE A 122 -6.35 -7.24 6.80
CA PHE A 122 -5.25 -7.88 6.11
C PHE A 122 -5.55 -9.35 5.81
N ARG A 123 -4.98 -9.87 4.72
CA ARG A 123 -4.95 -11.32 4.45
C ARG A 123 -3.97 -12.02 5.39
N ASP A 124 -2.80 -11.42 5.57
CA ASP A 124 -1.69 -11.87 6.41
C ASP A 124 -0.81 -10.66 6.79
N THR A 125 0.13 -10.86 7.71
CA THR A 125 1.07 -9.83 8.17
C THR A 125 2.52 -10.14 7.81
N GLU A 126 2.79 -11.14 6.96
CA GLU A 126 4.18 -11.54 6.60
C GLU A 126 4.91 -10.43 5.82
N PHE A 127 4.16 -9.54 5.16
CA PHE A 127 4.74 -8.36 4.51
C PHE A 127 5.45 -7.42 5.50
N LEU A 128 5.12 -7.47 6.79
CA LEU A 128 5.78 -6.66 7.81
C LEU A 128 7.25 -7.05 8.00
N ASP A 129 7.59 -8.32 7.78
CA ASP A 129 8.97 -8.82 7.87
C ASP A 129 9.91 -8.10 6.87
N LEU A 130 9.34 -7.51 5.81
CA LEU A 130 10.10 -6.73 4.82
C LEU A 130 10.57 -5.39 5.39
N TYR A 131 9.87 -4.80 6.36
CA TYR A 131 10.30 -3.57 7.04
C TYR A 131 11.49 -3.80 7.96
N ASP A 132 11.57 -4.97 8.59
CA ASP A 132 12.66 -5.37 9.48
C ASP A 132 13.85 -5.99 8.74
N ALA A 133 13.68 -6.36 7.48
CA ALA A 133 14.73 -6.93 6.66
C ALA A 133 15.85 -5.94 6.35
N ALA A 134 17.09 -6.41 6.45
CA ALA A 134 18.26 -5.62 6.06
C ALA A 134 18.18 -5.18 4.59
N PRO A 135 18.68 -3.98 4.25
CA PRO A 135 18.87 -3.54 2.86
C PRO A 135 19.62 -4.58 2.03
N ASP A 136 19.23 -4.76 0.77
CA ASP A 136 19.97 -5.66 -0.13
C ASP A 136 21.45 -5.23 -0.23
N GLU A 137 22.36 -6.19 -0.09
CA GLU A 137 23.79 -5.92 -0.22
C GLU A 137 24.16 -5.50 -1.66
N PRO A 138 25.13 -4.59 -1.83
CA PRO A 138 25.63 -4.22 -3.15
C PRO A 138 26.16 -5.45 -3.90
N GLY A 139 25.64 -5.72 -5.10
CA GLY A 139 26.09 -6.83 -5.96
C GLY A 139 25.19 -8.08 -5.96
N ILE A 140 24.10 -8.10 -5.20
CA ILE A 140 23.04 -9.10 -5.36
C ILE A 140 22.39 -8.92 -6.73
N ASN A 141 22.23 -10.01 -7.48
CA ASN A 141 21.46 -9.98 -8.73
C ASN A 141 19.96 -9.89 -8.41
N LEU A 142 19.43 -8.67 -8.44
CA LEU A 142 18.04 -8.34 -8.14
C LEU A 142 17.04 -8.83 -9.21
N ASP A 143 17.53 -9.26 -10.38
CA ASP A 143 16.70 -9.82 -11.46
C ASP A 143 16.45 -11.32 -11.29
N LYS A 144 17.14 -11.97 -10.34
CA LYS A 144 16.94 -13.38 -10.04
C LYS A 144 15.63 -13.56 -9.27
N ARG A 145 14.60 -14.01 -9.97
CA ARG A 145 13.30 -14.38 -9.36
C ARG A 145 13.47 -15.59 -8.46
N VAL A 146 13.36 -15.38 -7.16
CA VAL A 146 13.17 -16.45 -6.18
C VAL A 146 11.72 -16.36 -5.71
N PRO A 147 10.84 -17.30 -6.11
CA PRO A 147 9.45 -17.26 -5.68
C PRO A 147 9.39 -17.37 -4.16
N LEU A 148 8.92 -16.30 -3.52
CA LEU A 148 8.61 -16.29 -2.10
C LEU A 148 7.11 -16.55 -1.91
N PRO A 149 6.70 -17.16 -0.78
CA PRO A 149 5.29 -17.30 -0.46
C PRO A 149 4.61 -15.93 -0.42
N ASN A 150 3.28 -15.94 -0.57
CA ASN A 150 2.43 -14.77 -0.31
C ASN A 150 2.73 -13.49 -1.12
N ASN A 151 3.38 -13.61 -2.28
CA ASN A 151 3.79 -12.49 -3.14
C ASN A 151 4.77 -11.53 -2.43
N LEU A 152 5.66 -12.06 -1.58
CA LEU A 152 6.68 -11.26 -0.89
C LEU A 152 7.88 -10.90 -1.76
N GLU A 153 8.04 -11.56 -2.92
CA GLU A 153 9.05 -11.19 -3.92
C GLU A 153 8.68 -9.85 -4.57
N PHE A 154 9.65 -8.96 -4.72
CA PHE A 154 9.40 -7.57 -5.14
C PHE A 154 8.62 -7.45 -6.45
N ASN A 155 8.90 -8.28 -7.46
CA ASN A 155 8.19 -8.23 -8.73
C ASN A 155 6.73 -8.70 -8.62
N ASP A 156 6.40 -9.45 -7.56
CA ASP A 156 5.04 -9.90 -7.28
C ASP A 156 4.25 -8.92 -6.40
N TRP A 157 4.84 -7.81 -5.92
CA TRP A 157 4.16 -6.91 -4.97
C TRP A 157 2.86 -6.30 -5.50
N PHE A 158 2.79 -6.02 -6.80
CA PHE A 158 1.59 -5.48 -7.44
C PHE A 158 0.62 -6.56 -7.93
N LYS A 159 1.05 -7.83 -7.94
CA LYS A 159 0.25 -8.94 -8.43
C LYS A 159 -0.90 -9.22 -7.47
N PRO A 160 -2.12 -9.47 -7.98
CA PRO A 160 -3.24 -9.80 -7.13
C PRO A 160 -3.00 -11.11 -6.37
N PHE A 161 -3.44 -11.15 -5.12
CA PHE A 161 -3.46 -12.33 -4.27
C PHE A 161 -4.47 -13.37 -4.78
N ASP A 162 -5.58 -12.90 -5.34
CA ASP A 162 -6.65 -13.71 -5.90
C ASP A 162 -7.08 -13.13 -7.25
N ARG A 163 -7.14 -13.97 -8.28
CA ARG A 163 -7.54 -13.59 -9.64
C ARG A 163 -9.01 -13.17 -9.73
N LEU A 164 -9.86 -13.67 -8.83
CA LEU A 164 -11.28 -13.29 -8.79
C LEU A 164 -11.48 -11.90 -8.18
N HIS A 165 -10.47 -11.38 -7.49
CA HIS A 165 -10.48 -10.07 -6.86
C HIS A 165 -9.27 -9.26 -7.34
N PRO A 166 -9.30 -8.78 -8.59
CA PRO A 166 -8.15 -8.12 -9.19
C PRO A 166 -7.81 -6.82 -8.48
N VAL A 167 -6.55 -6.42 -8.58
CA VAL A 167 -6.11 -5.05 -8.29
C VAL A 167 -6.57 -4.10 -9.39
N ASN A 168 -6.36 -2.80 -9.21
CA ASN A 168 -6.62 -1.82 -10.26
C ASN A 168 -5.85 -2.18 -11.55
N PRO A 169 -6.49 -2.15 -12.74
CA PRO A 169 -5.83 -2.52 -14.01
C PRO A 169 -4.55 -1.72 -14.33
N PHE A 170 -4.45 -0.48 -13.85
CA PHE A 170 -3.27 0.36 -14.06
C PHE A 170 -2.10 0.03 -13.12
N VAL A 171 -2.30 -0.86 -12.15
CA VAL A 171 -1.28 -1.33 -11.20
C VAL A 171 -0.59 -2.58 -11.70
N TYR A 172 -1.38 -3.52 -12.23
CA TYR A 172 -0.91 -4.81 -12.72
C TYR A 172 -1.76 -5.27 -13.91
N GLU A 173 -1.12 -5.47 -15.05
CA GLU A 173 -1.69 -6.17 -16.19
C GLU A 173 -1.25 -7.63 -16.13
N ASP A 174 -2.17 -8.55 -16.41
CA ASP A 174 -1.81 -9.97 -16.49
C ASP A 174 -1.00 -10.26 -17.77
N TRP A 175 -0.20 -11.33 -17.73
CA TRP A 175 0.66 -11.76 -18.84
C TRP A 175 -0.11 -11.93 -20.16
N THR A 176 -1.38 -12.30 -20.11
CA THR A 176 -2.26 -12.42 -21.28
C THR A 176 -2.58 -11.07 -21.91
N THR A 177 -2.78 -10.02 -21.11
CA THR A 177 -2.96 -8.65 -21.58
C THR A 177 -1.65 -8.08 -22.14
N GLU A 178 -0.51 -8.38 -21.50
CA GLU A 178 0.83 -8.04 -22.02
C GLU A 178 1.10 -8.69 -23.39
N GLN A 179 0.71 -9.96 -23.59
CA GLN A 179 0.87 -10.68 -24.86
C GLN A 179 -0.04 -10.15 -25.98
N ASN A 180 -1.20 -9.59 -25.63
CA ASN A 180 -2.14 -9.02 -26.61
C ASN A 180 -1.71 -7.63 -27.11
N GLY A 181 -0.58 -7.09 -26.65
CA GLY A 181 0.04 -5.88 -27.20
C GLY A 181 -0.67 -4.57 -26.84
N ILE A 182 -1.68 -4.61 -25.96
CA ILE A 182 -2.35 -3.42 -25.43
C ILE A 182 -1.57 -2.97 -24.19
N ASN A 183 -0.31 -2.59 -24.37
CA ASN A 183 0.53 -2.08 -23.30
C ASN A 183 0.21 -0.59 -23.14
N PHE A 184 -0.48 -0.18 -22.08
CA PHE A 184 -0.77 1.25 -21.85
C PHE A 184 0.45 2.04 -21.34
N TYR A 185 1.58 1.37 -21.05
CA TYR A 185 2.72 1.96 -20.35
C TYR A 185 4.10 1.64 -20.97
N ARG A 186 4.16 1.33 -22.27
CA ARG A 186 5.41 1.38 -23.05
C ARG A 186 5.41 2.55 -24.01
#